data_AF-A0A372MB72-F1
#
_entry.id   AF-A0A372MB72-F1
#
_cell.length_a   1.000
_cell.length_b   1.000
_cell.length_c   1.000
_cell.angle_alpha   90.00
_cell.angle_beta   90.00
_cell.angle_gamma   90.00
#
_symmetry.space_group_name_H-M   'P 1'
#
loop_
_entity.id
_entity.type
_entity.pdbx_description
1 polymer ?
#
loop_
_entity_poly.entity_id
_entity_poly.type
_entity_poly.pdbx_seq_one_letter_code
_entity_poly.pdbx_strand_id
1 'polypeptide(L)'
;MTSIAAPSNVTGTASALRRLYFVRFAFAIVWALVMFTMAKEISPAAAVLLVLYPLFDVGAAVVDANASRATRSPVLLYVNMAVSFVAALGVALAATSGIPAVLRVWGAWAIVAGLVQLIVAVPRRQLGGQWPMILSGGISVLAGASFVASAGADDPTLASAIGYAIPGGIFFLISALRLGRTAKAA
;
A
#
# COMPACT_ATOMS: atom_id res chain seq x y z
N MET A 1 -27.52 28.12 4.18
CA MET A 1 -26.46 27.09 4.13
C MET A 1 -25.16 27.78 3.75
N THR A 2 -24.30 28.07 4.72
CA THR A 2 -22.97 28.65 4.52
C THR A 2 -22.00 27.52 4.21
N SER A 3 -21.60 27.39 2.95
CA SER A 3 -20.47 26.52 2.58
C SER A 3 -19.20 27.19 3.10
N ILE A 4 -18.59 26.64 4.15
CA ILE A 4 -17.26 27.06 4.57
C ILE A 4 -16.30 26.49 3.52
N ALA A 5 -15.80 27.35 2.64
CA ALA A 5 -14.77 26.98 1.69
C ALA A 5 -13.59 26.38 2.45
N ALA A 6 -13.21 25.14 2.11
CA ALA A 6 -12.07 24.51 2.74
C ALA A 6 -10.80 25.31 2.43
N PRO A 7 -9.89 25.50 3.41
CA PRO A 7 -8.67 26.26 3.17
C PRO A 7 -7.84 25.61 2.04
N SER A 8 -7.20 26.45 1.22
CA SER A 8 -6.57 26.05 -0.06
C SER A 8 -5.55 24.89 0.07
N ASN A 9 -4.89 24.77 1.21
CA ASN A 9 -3.98 23.68 1.56
C ASN A 9 -4.68 22.30 1.65
N VAL A 10 -5.93 22.24 2.12
CA VAL A 10 -6.72 21.00 2.23
C VAL A 10 -7.13 20.52 0.85
N THR A 11 -7.59 21.43 -0.03
CA THR A 11 -7.97 21.11 -1.41
C THR A 11 -6.77 20.64 -2.23
N GLY A 12 -5.60 21.29 -2.06
CA GLY A 12 -4.34 20.85 -2.68
C GLY A 12 -3.91 19.45 -2.23
N THR A 13 -3.96 19.19 -0.92
CA THR A 13 -3.66 17.86 -0.34
C THR A 13 -4.58 16.79 -0.91
N ALA A 14 -5.90 17.05 -0.96
CA ALA A 14 -6.89 16.10 -1.47
C ALA A 14 -6.68 15.75 -2.95
N SER A 15 -6.33 16.74 -3.78
CA SER A 15 -6.03 16.55 -5.20
C SER A 15 -4.76 15.68 -5.40
N ALA A 16 -3.69 15.96 -4.65
CA ALA A 16 -2.46 15.19 -4.70
C ALA A 16 -2.68 13.73 -4.27
N LEU A 17 -3.42 13.50 -3.17
CA LEU A 17 -3.75 12.15 -2.70
C LEU A 17 -4.65 11.40 -3.68
N ARG A 18 -5.60 12.08 -4.33
CA ARG A 18 -6.40 11.46 -5.40
C ARG A 18 -5.52 10.95 -6.53
N ARG A 19 -4.57 11.76 -7.02
CA ARG A 19 -3.67 11.35 -8.11
C ARG A 19 -2.79 10.18 -7.67
N LEU A 20 -2.24 10.25 -6.44
CA LEU A 20 -1.48 9.17 -5.85
C LEU A 20 -2.27 7.86 -5.81
N TYR A 21 -3.53 7.89 -5.37
CA TYR A 21 -4.36 6.68 -5.27
C TYR A 21 -4.71 6.07 -6.63
N PHE A 22 -4.92 6.88 -7.68
CA PHE A 22 -5.04 6.33 -9.04
C PHE A 22 -3.77 5.62 -9.50
N VAL A 23 -2.59 6.19 -9.22
CA VAL A 23 -1.30 5.57 -9.56
C VAL A 23 -1.09 4.28 -8.77
N ARG A 24 -1.39 4.28 -7.46
CA ARG A 24 -1.32 3.07 -6.62
C ARG A 24 -2.27 1.97 -7.08
N PHE A 25 -3.49 2.32 -7.50
CA PHE A 25 -4.43 1.38 -8.11
C PHE A 25 -3.86 0.75 -9.39
N ALA A 26 -3.44 1.58 -10.35
CA ALA A 26 -2.91 1.11 -11.62
C ALA A 26 -1.69 0.19 -11.42
N PHE A 27 -0.77 0.61 -10.55
CA PHE A 27 0.39 -0.21 -10.19
C PHE A 27 -0.02 -1.56 -9.59
N ALA A 28 -0.90 -1.57 -8.58
CA ALA A 28 -1.30 -2.81 -7.91
C ALA A 28 -1.94 -3.82 -8.87
N ILE A 29 -2.80 -3.36 -9.77
CA ILE A 29 -3.47 -4.23 -10.75
C ILE A 29 -2.48 -4.74 -11.80
N VAL A 30 -1.67 -3.86 -12.39
CA VAL A 30 -0.67 -4.26 -13.40
C VAL A 30 0.34 -5.24 -12.79
N TRP A 31 0.85 -4.91 -11.61
CA TRP A 31 1.78 -5.77 -10.90
C TRP A 31 1.18 -7.15 -10.59
N ALA A 32 -0.06 -7.21 -10.09
CA ALA A 32 -0.72 -8.48 -9.76
C ALA A 32 -0.90 -9.35 -11.01
N LEU A 33 -1.41 -8.76 -12.10
CA LEU A 33 -1.61 -9.47 -13.37
C LEU A 33 -0.31 -10.05 -13.93
N VAL A 34 0.78 -9.26 -13.89
CA VAL A 34 2.10 -9.74 -14.34
C VAL A 34 2.62 -10.85 -13.40
N MET A 35 2.54 -10.65 -12.09
CA MET A 35 3.03 -11.63 -11.11
C MET A 35 2.26 -12.96 -11.13
N PHE A 36 0.97 -12.95 -11.44
CA PHE A 36 0.21 -14.20 -11.58
C PHE A 36 0.76 -15.10 -12.69
N THR A 37 1.38 -14.55 -13.73
CA THR A 37 2.07 -15.34 -14.76
C THR A 37 3.34 -16.02 -14.26
N MET A 38 3.84 -15.61 -13.09
CA MET A 38 5.10 -16.06 -12.49
C MET A 38 4.92 -16.68 -11.09
N ALA A 39 3.70 -17.04 -10.69
CA ALA A 39 3.40 -17.39 -9.29
C ALA A 39 3.95 -18.76 -8.82
N LYS A 40 4.35 -19.64 -9.75
CA LYS A 40 4.75 -21.03 -9.45
C LYS A 40 6.19 -21.15 -8.94
N GLU A 41 7.08 -20.27 -9.38
CA GLU A 41 8.50 -20.30 -9.03
C GLU A 41 9.06 -18.87 -8.96
N ILE A 42 10.06 -18.66 -8.11
CA ILE A 42 10.74 -17.36 -8.03
C ILE A 42 11.79 -17.28 -9.15
N SER A 43 11.36 -16.87 -10.33
CA SER A 43 12.27 -16.46 -11.40
C SER A 43 12.97 -15.14 -11.04
N PRO A 44 14.12 -14.79 -11.69
CA PRO A 44 14.74 -13.48 -11.50
C PRO A 44 13.80 -12.31 -11.75
N ALA A 45 12.91 -12.42 -12.76
CA ALA A 45 11.91 -11.41 -13.05
C ALA A 45 10.86 -11.28 -11.93
N ALA A 46 10.39 -12.42 -11.38
CA ALA A 46 9.49 -12.43 -10.23
C ALA A 46 10.15 -11.81 -9.00
N ALA A 47 11.41 -12.11 -8.74
CA ALA A 47 12.18 -11.50 -7.64
C ALA A 47 12.28 -9.98 -7.79
N VAL A 48 12.59 -9.48 -8.99
CA VAL A 48 12.63 -8.03 -9.27
C VAL A 48 11.26 -7.40 -9.01
N LEU A 49 10.17 -8.02 -9.47
CA LEU A 49 8.82 -7.50 -9.25
C LEU A 49 8.43 -7.53 -7.76
N LEU A 50 8.79 -8.58 -7.01
CA LEU A 50 8.56 -8.66 -5.57
C LEU A 50 9.27 -7.54 -4.81
N VAL A 51 10.51 -7.20 -5.20
CA VAL A 51 11.29 -6.08 -4.64
C VAL A 51 10.73 -4.73 -5.06
N LEU A 52 10.26 -4.61 -6.31
CA LEU A 52 9.70 -3.37 -6.86
C LEU A 52 8.48 -2.90 -6.06
N TYR A 53 7.67 -3.81 -5.51
CA TYR A 53 6.44 -3.44 -4.82
C TYR A 53 6.69 -2.64 -3.52
N PRO A 54 7.52 -3.09 -2.55
CA PRO A 54 7.87 -2.27 -1.40
C PRO A 54 8.59 -0.96 -1.80
N LEU A 55 9.43 -0.96 -2.84
CA LEU A 55 10.06 0.27 -3.33
C LEU A 55 9.05 1.29 -3.87
N PHE A 56 8.04 0.81 -4.59
CA PHE A 56 6.94 1.65 -5.03
C PHE A 56 6.18 2.24 -3.83
N ASP A 57 6.01 1.47 -2.75
CA ASP A 57 5.40 1.98 -1.52
C ASP A 57 6.23 3.07 -0.83
N VAL A 58 7.57 2.97 -0.86
CA VAL A 58 8.47 4.06 -0.44
C VAL A 58 8.18 5.34 -1.23
N GLY A 59 8.16 5.25 -2.56
CA GLY A 59 7.87 6.40 -3.43
C GLY A 59 6.50 7.01 -3.15
N ALA A 60 5.49 6.16 -2.95
CA ALA A 60 4.15 6.60 -2.62
C ALA A 60 4.08 7.29 -1.24
N ALA A 61 4.80 6.78 -0.24
CA ALA A 61 4.90 7.43 1.07
C ALA A 61 5.60 8.79 0.98
N VAL A 62 6.63 8.94 0.13
CA VAL A 62 7.32 10.22 -0.10
C VAL A 62 6.35 11.25 -0.70
N VAL A 63 5.57 10.86 -1.72
CA VAL A 63 4.57 11.72 -2.33
C VAL A 63 3.49 12.13 -1.32
N ASP A 64 3.00 11.20 -0.50
CA ASP A 64 2.03 11.49 0.57
C ASP A 64 2.62 12.46 1.61
N ALA A 65 3.84 12.20 2.07
CA ALA A 65 4.52 13.04 3.05
C ALA A 65 4.65 14.47 2.54
N ASN A 66 5.09 14.63 1.29
CA ASN A 66 5.21 15.92 0.62
C ASN A 66 3.86 16.63 0.46
N ALA A 67 2.82 15.90 0.04
CA ALA A 67 1.47 16.44 -0.10
C ALA A 67 0.86 16.89 1.23
N SER A 68 1.26 16.25 2.35
CA SER A 68 0.67 16.46 3.67
C SER A 68 1.51 17.34 4.61
N ARG A 69 2.68 17.86 4.16
CA ARG A 69 3.63 18.59 5.05
C ARG A 69 3.01 19.75 5.81
N ALA A 70 2.13 20.51 5.16
CA ALA A 70 1.50 21.69 5.76
C ALA A 70 0.34 21.36 6.70
N THR A 71 -0.13 20.12 6.73
CA THR A 71 -1.35 19.73 7.45
C THR A 71 -1.10 18.72 8.56
N ARG A 72 0.03 17.99 8.55
CA ARG A 72 0.38 17.06 9.65
C ARG A 72 1.87 16.70 9.72
N SER A 73 2.24 16.07 10.84
CA SER A 73 3.54 15.42 11.03
C SER A 73 3.77 14.23 10.07
N PRO A 74 4.91 14.17 9.36
CA PRO A 74 5.25 13.09 8.43
C PRO A 74 5.90 11.86 9.09
N VAL A 75 6.05 11.84 10.42
CA VAL A 75 6.84 10.80 11.15
C VAL A 75 6.42 9.38 10.78
N LEU A 76 5.12 9.08 10.79
CA LEU A 76 4.64 7.73 10.44
C LEU A 76 4.90 7.37 8.98
N LEU A 77 4.90 8.35 8.07
CA LEU A 77 5.23 8.11 6.67
C LEU A 77 6.73 7.82 6.51
N TYR A 78 7.60 8.44 7.31
CA TYR A 78 9.02 8.08 7.35
C TYR A 78 9.24 6.67 7.91
N VAL A 79 8.47 6.26 8.93
CA VAL A 79 8.47 4.87 9.39
C VAL A 79 8.06 3.93 8.25
N ASN A 80 7.00 4.25 7.52
CA ASN A 80 6.57 3.44 6.37
C ASN A 80 7.65 3.34 5.28
N MET A 81 8.35 4.44 4.98
CA MET A 81 9.45 4.45 4.03
C MET A 81 10.58 3.54 4.49
N ALA A 82 11.02 3.67 5.74
CA ALA A 82 12.10 2.85 6.29
C ALA A 82 11.74 1.36 6.27
N VAL A 83 10.53 1.02 6.75
CA VAL A 83 10.03 -0.35 6.77
C VAL A 83 9.93 -0.93 5.36
N SER A 84 9.41 -0.17 4.40
CA SER A 84 9.27 -0.63 3.01
C SER A 84 10.61 -0.76 2.29
N PHE A 85 11.58 0.11 2.62
CA PHE A 85 12.94 -0.03 2.09
C PHE A 85 13.65 -1.26 2.67
N VAL A 86 13.58 -1.47 3.98
CA VAL A 86 14.10 -2.68 4.63
C VAL A 86 13.42 -3.93 4.07
N ALA A 87 12.11 -3.89 3.83
CA ALA A 87 11.39 -4.99 3.20
C ALA A 87 11.88 -5.27 1.78
N ALA A 88 12.15 -4.25 0.97
CA ALA A 88 12.70 -4.43 -0.38
C ALA A 88 14.03 -5.19 -0.34
N LEU A 89 14.95 -4.79 0.56
CA LEU A 89 16.22 -5.50 0.74
C LEU A 89 16.02 -6.91 1.28
N GLY A 90 15.13 -7.07 2.26
CA GLY A 90 14.80 -8.37 2.85
C GLY A 90 14.21 -9.33 1.83
N VAL A 91 13.35 -8.86 0.92
CA VAL A 91 12.76 -9.65 -0.17
C VAL A 91 13.82 -10.04 -1.19
N ALA A 92 14.74 -9.14 -1.53
CA ALA A 92 15.83 -9.44 -2.45
C ALA A 92 16.69 -10.60 -1.92
N LEU A 93 17.00 -10.59 -0.62
CA LEU A 93 17.71 -11.68 0.04
C LEU A 93 16.84 -12.94 0.20
N ALA A 94 15.57 -12.78 0.58
CA ALA A 94 14.67 -13.91 0.78
C ALA A 94 14.36 -14.66 -0.53
N ALA A 95 14.35 -13.97 -1.66
CA ALA A 95 14.15 -14.55 -2.98
C ALA A 95 15.21 -15.62 -3.32
N THR A 96 16.42 -15.54 -2.75
CA THR A 96 17.46 -16.58 -2.93
C THR A 96 17.25 -17.80 -2.05
N SER A 97 16.30 -17.74 -1.11
CA SER A 97 16.05 -18.76 -0.08
C SER A 97 14.67 -19.44 -0.24
N GLY A 98 13.94 -19.12 -1.31
CA GLY A 98 12.67 -19.74 -1.67
C GLY A 98 11.41 -19.03 -1.16
N ILE A 99 10.26 -19.54 -1.59
CA ILE A 99 8.93 -18.96 -1.33
C ILE A 99 8.63 -18.76 0.17
N PRO A 100 8.94 -19.70 1.08
CA PRO A 100 8.72 -19.50 2.51
C PRO A 100 9.40 -18.26 3.08
N ALA A 101 10.66 -18.01 2.69
CA ALA A 101 11.40 -16.85 3.17
C ALA A 101 10.76 -15.56 2.66
N VAL A 102 10.38 -15.52 1.38
CA VAL A 102 9.68 -14.37 0.79
C VAL A 102 8.38 -14.10 1.52
N LEU A 103 7.53 -15.11 1.71
CA LEU A 103 6.25 -14.97 2.40
C LEU A 103 6.38 -14.40 3.82
N ARG A 104 7.42 -14.80 4.56
CA ARG A 104 7.68 -14.26 5.91
C ARG A 104 8.04 -12.78 5.89
N VAL A 105 8.97 -12.39 5.02
CA VAL A 105 9.40 -10.97 4.90
C VAL A 105 8.26 -10.11 4.39
N TRP A 106 7.57 -10.57 3.34
CA TRP A 106 6.47 -9.84 2.73
C TRP A 106 5.27 -9.74 3.66
N GLY A 107 4.97 -10.80 4.41
CA GLY A 107 3.92 -10.81 5.42
C GLY A 107 4.22 -9.86 6.59
N ALA A 108 5.45 -9.88 7.12
CA ALA A 108 5.88 -8.94 8.15
C ALA A 108 5.78 -7.48 7.68
N TRP A 109 6.22 -7.20 6.45
CA TRP A 109 6.06 -5.89 5.82
C TRP A 109 4.58 -5.49 5.69
N ALA A 110 3.72 -6.37 5.18
CA ALA A 110 2.29 -6.09 5.01
C ALA A 110 1.57 -5.79 6.33
N ILE A 111 1.98 -6.43 7.43
CA ILE A 111 1.49 -6.14 8.78
C ILE A 111 1.89 -4.72 9.18
N VAL A 112 3.18 -4.41 9.15
CA VAL A 112 3.67 -3.12 9.66
C VAL A 112 3.18 -1.96 8.79
N ALA A 113 3.24 -2.10 7.46
CA ALA A 113 2.71 -1.10 6.52
C ALA A 113 1.19 -0.93 6.70
N GLY A 114 0.45 -2.02 6.90
CA GLY A 114 -0.99 -1.99 7.19
C GLY A 114 -1.33 -1.22 8.48
N LEU A 115 -0.59 -1.46 9.56
CA LEU A 115 -0.72 -0.74 10.82
C LEU A 115 -0.41 0.74 10.66
N VAL A 116 0.68 1.08 9.97
CA VAL A 116 1.02 2.48 9.70
C VAL A 116 -0.08 3.16 8.89
N GLN A 117 -0.59 2.49 7.84
CA GLN A 117 -1.69 2.99 7.03
C GLN A 117 -2.96 3.23 7.87
N LEU A 118 -3.31 2.32 8.78
CA LEU A 118 -4.43 2.50 9.71
C LEU A 118 -4.24 3.76 10.58
N ILE A 119 -3.09 3.88 11.24
CA ILE A 119 -2.81 4.99 12.16
C ILE A 119 -2.78 6.33 11.40
N VAL A 120 -2.27 6.35 10.16
CA VAL A 120 -2.26 7.53 9.30
C VAL A 120 -3.66 7.87 8.80
N ALA A 121 -4.46 6.89 8.38
CA ALA A 121 -5.76 7.12 7.75
C ALA A 121 -6.87 7.49 8.74
N VAL A 122 -6.83 6.98 9.98
CA VAL A 122 -7.85 7.24 11.01
C VAL A 122 -8.05 8.74 11.31
N PRO A 123 -6.99 9.56 11.48
CA PRO A 123 -7.14 11.02 11.64
C PRO A 123 -7.60 11.72 10.35
N ARG A 124 -7.34 11.14 9.17
CA ARG A 124 -7.73 11.72 7.87
C ARG A 124 -9.17 11.38 7.47
N ARG A 125 -9.93 10.62 8.28
CA ARG A 125 -11.28 10.13 7.94
C ARG A 125 -12.27 11.22 7.50
N GLN A 126 -12.09 12.45 7.98
CA GLN A 126 -12.94 13.59 7.60
C GLN A 126 -12.72 14.10 6.16
N LEU A 127 -11.62 13.71 5.50
CA LEU A 127 -11.37 14.02 4.08
C LEU A 127 -12.22 13.18 3.11
N GLY A 128 -13.12 12.31 3.60
CA GLY A 128 -14.09 11.55 2.82
C GLY A 128 -13.56 10.32 2.07
N GLY A 129 -12.28 10.31 1.68
CA GLY A 129 -11.64 9.22 0.93
C GLY A 129 -10.83 8.22 1.76
N GLN A 130 -10.86 8.28 3.09
CA GLN A 130 -9.87 7.56 3.92
C GLN A 130 -10.45 6.31 4.61
N TRP A 131 -11.77 6.14 4.62
CA TRP A 131 -12.39 4.88 5.06
C TRP A 131 -11.95 3.64 4.27
N PRO A 132 -11.85 3.68 2.91
CA PRO A 132 -11.29 2.55 2.17
C PRO A 132 -9.82 2.31 2.50
N MET A 133 -9.06 3.36 2.81
CA MET A 133 -7.67 3.25 3.27
C MET A 133 -7.55 2.58 4.64
N ILE A 134 -8.46 2.89 5.57
CA ILE A 134 -8.53 2.22 6.88
C ILE A 134 -8.84 0.74 6.67
N LEU A 135 -9.87 0.40 5.88
CA LEU A 135 -10.23 -0.99 5.61
C LEU A 135 -9.09 -1.76 4.92
N SER A 136 -8.44 -1.14 3.94
CA SER A 136 -7.26 -1.69 3.28
C SER A 136 -6.12 -1.98 4.25
N GLY A 137 -5.84 -1.07 5.19
CA GLY A 137 -4.79 -1.27 6.19
C GLY A 137 -5.10 -2.44 7.12
N GLY A 138 -6.37 -2.59 7.55
CA GLY A 138 -6.81 -3.72 8.36
C GLY A 138 -6.69 -5.06 7.62
N ILE A 139 -7.13 -5.13 6.36
CA ILE A 139 -6.99 -6.34 5.54
C ILE A 139 -5.51 -6.66 5.29
N SER A 140 -4.64 -5.65 5.16
CA SER A 140 -3.19 -5.84 5.04
C SER A 140 -2.59 -6.57 6.23
N VAL A 141 -3.02 -6.23 7.45
CA VAL A 141 -2.56 -6.91 8.67
C VAL A 141 -2.99 -8.38 8.65
N LEU A 142 -4.24 -8.66 8.31
CA LEU A 142 -4.76 -10.03 8.26
C LEU A 142 -4.10 -10.86 7.15
N ALA A 143 -3.92 -10.27 5.97
CA ALA A 143 -3.23 -10.91 4.85
C ALA A 143 -1.76 -11.16 5.17
N GLY A 144 -1.06 -10.20 5.78
CA GLY A 144 0.33 -10.39 6.17
C GLY A 144 0.50 -11.51 7.18
N ALA A 145 -0.41 -11.63 8.16
CA ALA A 145 -0.43 -12.74 9.11
C ALA A 145 -0.67 -14.09 8.40
N SER A 146 -1.58 -14.13 7.41
CA SER A 146 -1.83 -15.35 6.65
C SER A 146 -0.63 -15.77 5.80
N PHE A 147 0.13 -14.83 5.24
CA PHE A 147 1.36 -15.15 4.49
C PHE A 147 2.44 -15.74 5.39
N VAL A 148 2.63 -15.19 6.59
CA VAL A 148 3.58 -15.74 7.57
C VAL A 148 3.18 -17.15 7.96
N ALA A 149 1.89 -17.39 8.20
CA ALA A 149 1.38 -18.73 8.52
C ALA A 149 1.54 -19.70 7.34
N SER A 150 1.21 -19.28 6.12
CA SER A 150 1.33 -20.13 4.92
C SER A 150 2.77 -20.47 4.56
N ALA A 151 3.76 -19.73 5.06
CA ALA A 151 5.17 -20.05 4.89
C ALA A 151 5.61 -21.36 5.57
N GLY A 152 4.78 -21.93 6.45
CA GLY A 152 5.01 -23.24 7.08
C GLY A 152 4.15 -24.38 6.51
N ALA A 153 3.37 -24.13 5.46
CA ALA A 153 2.53 -25.15 4.81
C ALA A 153 3.37 -26.12 3.96
N ASP A 154 2.81 -27.30 3.66
CA ASP A 154 3.48 -28.34 2.88
C ASP A 154 3.84 -27.88 1.45
N ASP A 155 2.99 -27.05 0.83
CA ASP A 155 3.21 -26.46 -0.49
C ASP A 155 2.95 -24.93 -0.47
N PRO A 156 3.93 -24.13 -0.01
CA PRO A 156 3.78 -22.69 0.15
C PRO A 156 3.85 -21.99 -1.23
N THR A 157 2.83 -21.17 -1.52
CA THR A 157 2.72 -20.47 -2.82
C THR A 157 2.64 -18.96 -2.65
N LEU A 158 3.05 -18.22 -3.70
CA LEU A 158 2.90 -16.76 -3.75
C LEU A 158 1.50 -16.31 -4.18
N ALA A 159 0.60 -17.21 -4.56
CA ALA A 159 -0.68 -16.84 -5.18
C ALA A 159 -1.55 -15.97 -4.26
N SER A 160 -1.57 -16.28 -2.95
CA SER A 160 -2.30 -15.49 -1.95
C SER A 160 -1.69 -14.09 -1.78
N ALA A 161 -0.36 -14.01 -1.75
CA ALA A 161 0.39 -12.76 -1.68
C ALA A 161 0.11 -11.87 -2.91
N ILE A 162 0.18 -12.45 -4.10
CA ILE A 162 -0.08 -11.73 -5.36
C ILE A 162 -1.53 -11.26 -5.42
N GLY A 163 -2.48 -12.16 -5.11
CA GLY A 163 -3.90 -11.88 -5.18
C GLY A 163 -4.36 -10.80 -4.21
N TYR A 164 -3.70 -10.66 -3.06
CA TYR A 164 -4.01 -9.64 -2.07
C TYR A 164 -3.81 -8.19 -2.58
N ALA A 165 -2.93 -7.97 -3.57
CA ALA A 165 -2.72 -6.64 -4.14
C ALA A 165 -3.99 -6.10 -4.85
N ILE A 166 -4.85 -6.98 -5.38
CA ILE A 166 -6.07 -6.61 -6.11
C ILE A 166 -7.09 -5.86 -5.23
N PRO A 167 -7.57 -6.41 -4.09
CA PRO A 167 -8.49 -5.69 -3.22
C PRO A 167 -7.86 -4.38 -2.69
N GLY A 168 -6.56 -4.37 -2.38
CA GLY A 168 -5.84 -3.14 -2.03
C GLY A 168 -5.93 -2.08 -3.14
N GLY A 169 -5.69 -2.48 -4.39
CA GLY A 169 -5.90 -1.67 -5.59
C GLY A 169 -7.31 -1.08 -5.66
N ILE A 170 -8.34 -1.91 -5.49
CA ILE A 170 -9.74 -1.48 -5.54
C ILE A 170 -10.03 -0.43 -4.46
N PHE A 171 -9.49 -0.59 -3.25
CA PHE A 171 -9.65 0.43 -2.21
C PHE A 171 -8.99 1.75 -2.57
N PHE A 172 -7.80 1.74 -3.19
CA PHE A 172 -7.19 2.96 -3.73
C PHE A 172 -8.08 3.65 -4.76
N LEU A 173 -8.68 2.89 -5.68
CA LEU A 173 -9.62 3.44 -6.67
C LEU A 173 -10.84 4.09 -6.00
N ILE A 174 -11.47 3.40 -5.05
CA ILE A 174 -12.64 3.93 -4.33
C ILE A 174 -12.26 5.22 -3.58
N SER A 175 -11.11 5.24 -2.91
CA SER A 175 -10.58 6.42 -2.23
C SER A 175 -10.35 7.59 -3.19
N ALA A 176 -9.76 7.33 -4.37
CA ALA A 176 -9.51 8.36 -5.39
C ALA A 176 -10.82 8.98 -5.92
N LEU A 177 -11.82 8.15 -6.20
CA LEU A 177 -13.15 8.60 -6.66
C LEU A 177 -13.87 9.42 -5.58
N ARG A 178 -13.74 9.05 -4.31
CA ARG A 178 -14.35 9.79 -3.19
C ARG A 178 -13.68 11.15 -2.97
N LEU A 179 -12.35 11.21 -2.97
CA LEU A 179 -11.60 12.48 -2.87
C LEU A 179 -11.95 13.44 -4.02
N GLY A 180 -12.19 12.91 -5.23
CA GLY A 180 -12.61 13.72 -6.37
C GLY A 180 -13.97 14.38 -6.23
N ARG A 181 -14.91 13.77 -5.49
CA ARG A 181 -16.22 14.37 -5.22
C ARG A 181 -16.12 15.47 -4.17
N THR A 182 -15.33 15.27 -3.11
CA THR A 182 -15.11 16.27 -2.07
C THR A 182 -14.42 17.52 -2.61
N ALA A 183 -13.43 17.37 -3.49
CA ALA A 183 -12.75 18.52 -4.12
C ALA A 183 -13.63 19.32 -5.10
N LYS A 184 -14.71 18.72 -5.63
CA LYS A 184 -15.67 19.41 -6.51
C LYS A 184 -16.81 20.09 -5.73
N ALA A 185 -17.00 19.71 -4.46
CA ALA A 185 -18.06 20.22 -3.59
C ALA A 185 -17.58 21.30 -2.60
N ALA A 186 -16.26 21.51 -2.50
CA ALA A 186 -15.63 22.58 -1.72
C ALA A 186 -15.38 23.81 -2.60
#